data_AF-A0A8H6LU21-F1
#
_entry.id   AF-A0A8H6LU21-F1
#
_cell.length_a   1.000
_cell.length_b   1.000
_cell.length_c   1.000
_cell.angle_alpha   90.00
_cell.angle_beta   90.00
_cell.angle_gamma   90.00
#
_symmetry.space_group_name_H-M   'P 1'
#
loop_
_entity.id
_entity.type
_entity.pdbx_description
1 polymer ?
#
loop_
_entity_poly.entity_id
_entity_poly.type
_entity_poly.pdbx_seq_one_letter_code
_entity_poly.pdbx_strand_id
1 'polypeptide(L)'
;MPRTRRQTAQNPSPLPSPVPSEQEPEPTARSSSIASSDDAHTSPSRSPSPDRVSKQVKNARQPNWRAWQDRALIEEALSLKPFLESKGAPIQEAWDTLADTMHRHTAQNGGTSIDRTGAACRARFKVIMDAHKRNEARSLQDTGTNEDVNEHIMRLTTIAALIKDHEDEKERKAASAKSRTSAETKAALELRDAAMKGTVKRDTLTDIAELPGSTVRERQGQRRKRARSPSMNDSEKENMDGDCGDQRPRKVRRSVNSILRDSLEQRAKSDNIALEAARARDETRQVQLVDRLDRMTEGITALTELTRQKMEQDREQNDTMKIILGAVLKK
;
A
#
# COMPACT_ATOMS: atom_id res chain seq x y z
N MET A 1 18.36 72.26 -3.39
CA MET A 1 18.26 71.59 -2.08
C MET A 1 18.78 70.17 -2.21
N PRO A 2 19.88 69.79 -1.51
CA PRO A 2 20.67 68.60 -1.81
C PRO A 2 20.46 67.43 -0.84
N ARG A 3 21.11 66.30 -1.18
CA ARG A 3 21.49 65.11 -0.36
C ARG A 3 20.47 63.95 -0.39
N THR A 4 20.84 62.67 -0.52
CA THR A 4 22.16 62.03 -0.34
C THR A 4 22.24 60.67 -1.04
N ARG A 5 23.42 60.43 -1.64
CA ARG A 5 23.99 59.18 -2.17
C ARG A 5 24.74 58.44 -1.05
N ARG A 6 24.61 57.11 -0.92
CA ARG A 6 25.55 56.16 -0.24
C ARG A 6 24.99 54.73 -0.42
N GLN A 7 25.74 53.64 -0.54
CA GLN A 7 27.16 53.36 -0.78
C GLN A 7 27.25 51.83 -1.03
N THR A 8 27.98 51.42 -2.05
CA THR A 8 28.46 50.05 -2.29
C THR A 8 29.64 49.73 -1.37
N ALA A 9 29.71 48.50 -0.84
CA ALA A 9 30.92 47.93 -0.26
C ALA A 9 31.12 46.48 -0.75
N GLN A 10 32.14 46.31 -1.58
CA GLN A 10 33.00 45.11 -1.70
C GLN A 10 33.84 45.03 -0.39
N ASN A 11 34.48 43.95 0.07
CA ASN A 11 35.26 42.89 -0.58
C ASN A 11 35.68 41.84 0.53
N PRO A 12 36.61 40.87 0.33
CA PRO A 12 36.52 39.51 0.89
C PRO A 12 37.64 39.20 1.92
N SER A 13 37.71 37.97 2.44
CA SER A 13 38.99 37.23 2.57
C SER A 13 38.81 35.78 3.06
N PRO A 14 39.60 34.83 2.52
CA PRO A 14 39.75 33.44 2.96
C PRO A 14 41.01 33.25 3.82
N LEU A 15 41.08 32.20 4.65
CA LEU A 15 42.29 31.76 5.36
C LEU A 15 42.24 30.22 5.63
N PRO A 16 43.36 29.55 5.95
CA PRO A 16 43.88 28.41 5.20
C PRO A 16 44.01 27.09 6.01
N SER A 17 44.34 26.01 5.30
CA SER A 17 44.73 24.67 5.79
C SER A 17 46.05 24.67 6.59
N PRO A 18 46.36 23.58 7.33
CA PRO A 18 47.33 22.60 6.79
C PRO A 18 47.08 21.11 7.14
N VAL A 19 47.66 20.25 6.29
CA VAL A 19 47.84 18.77 6.35
C VAL A 19 49.00 18.41 7.30
N PRO A 20 49.23 17.15 7.76
CA PRO A 20 49.90 16.12 6.92
C PRO A 20 49.50 14.62 7.16
N SER A 21 49.95 13.82 6.19
CA SER A 21 49.91 12.38 5.91
C SER A 21 50.30 11.36 7.00
N GLU A 22 49.86 10.10 6.81
CA GLU A 22 50.55 8.79 7.01
C GLU A 22 49.47 7.68 7.10
N GLN A 23 49.58 6.43 6.66
CA GLN A 23 50.45 5.65 5.79
C GLN A 23 49.71 4.29 5.63
N GLU A 24 49.83 3.67 4.46
CA GLU A 24 49.34 2.32 4.13
C GLU A 24 50.11 1.21 4.93
N PRO A 25 49.63 -0.05 5.04
CA PRO A 25 49.83 -0.99 3.92
C PRO A 25 48.76 -2.09 3.68
N GLU A 26 48.76 -2.56 2.43
CA GLU A 26 48.33 -3.84 1.85
C GLU A 26 48.60 -5.11 2.70
N PRO A 27 47.90 -6.24 2.42
CA PRO A 27 48.56 -7.28 1.63
C PRO A 27 47.67 -8.04 0.61
N THR A 28 48.14 -8.09 -0.63
CA THR A 28 48.58 -9.30 -1.38
C THR A 28 47.61 -10.48 -1.54
N ALA A 29 47.06 -10.55 -2.76
CA ALA A 29 46.90 -11.71 -3.65
C ALA A 29 46.50 -13.10 -3.09
N ARG A 30 45.39 -13.63 -3.63
CA ARG A 30 45.40 -14.99 -4.21
C ARG A 30 44.39 -15.12 -5.35
N SER A 31 44.95 -15.22 -6.56
CA SER A 31 44.29 -15.76 -7.74
C SER A 31 44.00 -17.25 -7.57
N SER A 32 42.84 -17.67 -8.02
CA SER A 32 42.63 -19.00 -8.60
C SER A 32 41.47 -18.95 -9.58
N SER A 33 41.83 -18.88 -10.86
CA SER A 33 41.02 -19.25 -12.01
C SER A 33 40.72 -20.75 -11.99
N ILE A 34 39.60 -21.19 -12.58
CA ILE A 34 39.50 -22.29 -13.58
C ILE A 34 38.01 -22.54 -13.93
N ALA A 35 37.77 -22.57 -15.26
CA ALA A 35 36.74 -23.24 -16.08
C ALA A 35 35.23 -23.02 -15.74
N SER A 36 34.43 -22.41 -16.61
CA SER A 36 33.98 -22.85 -17.95
C SER A 36 33.02 -24.05 -17.89
N SER A 37 31.74 -23.78 -18.11
CA SER A 37 30.83 -24.66 -18.85
C SER A 37 29.65 -23.83 -19.38
N ASP A 38 29.56 -23.82 -20.69
CA ASP A 38 28.40 -23.47 -21.49
C ASP A 38 27.14 -24.18 -21.00
N ASP A 39 26.01 -23.46 -20.94
CA ASP A 39 24.78 -24.01 -21.49
C ASP A 39 23.86 -22.88 -21.97
N ALA A 40 23.67 -22.88 -23.28
CA ALA A 40 22.85 -21.94 -24.01
C ALA A 40 21.39 -22.40 -23.99
N HIS A 41 20.54 -21.68 -23.26
CA HIS A 41 19.11 -21.69 -23.52
C HIS A 41 18.68 -20.38 -24.19
N THR A 42 18.77 -20.44 -25.52
CA THR A 42 18.14 -19.56 -26.50
C THR A 42 16.63 -19.53 -26.31
N SER A 43 16.06 -18.34 -26.05
CA SER A 43 14.75 -17.85 -26.54
C SER A 43 14.42 -16.48 -25.93
N PRO A 44 13.63 -15.63 -26.62
CA PRO A 44 13.87 -15.09 -27.95
C PRO A 44 14.15 -13.57 -27.86
N SER A 45 15.11 -13.11 -28.65
CA SER A 45 15.35 -11.69 -28.91
C SER A 45 14.10 -11.09 -29.55
N ARG A 46 13.32 -10.35 -28.77
CA ARG A 46 12.20 -9.55 -29.25
C ARG A 46 12.79 -8.35 -29.99
N SER A 47 13.06 -8.53 -31.27
CA SER A 47 13.46 -7.46 -32.19
C SER A 47 12.52 -6.26 -31.99
N PRO A 48 13.04 -5.06 -31.63
CA PRO A 48 12.20 -3.88 -31.48
C PRO A 48 11.62 -3.53 -32.85
N SER A 49 10.30 -3.56 -32.95
CA SER A 49 9.57 -3.17 -34.16
C SER A 49 10.04 -1.77 -34.62
N PRO A 50 10.28 -1.55 -35.93
CA PRO A 50 10.85 -0.29 -36.44
C PRO A 50 10.00 0.95 -36.09
N ASP A 51 8.71 0.77 -35.82
CA ASP A 51 7.81 1.84 -35.39
C ASP A 51 8.08 2.36 -33.97
N ARG A 52 8.62 1.54 -33.06
CA ARG A 52 8.92 1.98 -31.67
C ARG A 52 10.12 2.92 -31.63
N VAL A 53 11.14 2.66 -32.45
CA VAL A 53 12.37 3.47 -32.50
C VAL A 53 12.08 4.87 -33.07
N SER A 54 11.23 4.96 -34.09
CA SER A 54 10.89 6.24 -34.72
C SER A 54 10.08 7.18 -33.81
N LYS A 55 9.17 6.64 -32.98
CA LYS A 55 8.40 7.41 -31.98
C LYS A 55 9.26 7.93 -30.83
N GLN A 56 10.28 7.17 -30.41
CA GLN A 56 11.18 7.56 -29.33
C GLN A 56 12.02 8.80 -29.70
N VAL A 57 12.50 8.86 -30.95
CA VAL A 57 13.26 10.02 -31.46
C VAL A 57 12.36 11.25 -31.65
N LYS A 58 11.10 11.07 -32.07
CA LYS A 58 10.14 12.18 -32.23
C LYS A 58 9.74 12.82 -30.90
N ASN A 59 9.65 12.04 -29.82
CA ASN A 59 9.23 12.56 -28.51
C ASN A 59 10.28 13.40 -27.78
N ALA A 60 11.57 13.18 -28.05
CA ALA A 60 12.63 14.06 -27.56
C ALA A 60 12.53 15.50 -28.11
N ARG A 61 11.80 15.72 -29.22
CA ARG A 61 11.73 16.99 -29.95
C ARG A 61 10.53 17.89 -29.59
N GLN A 62 9.59 17.44 -28.76
CA GLN A 62 8.47 18.28 -28.31
C GLN A 62 8.48 18.48 -26.79
N PRO A 63 9.33 19.38 -26.26
CA PRO A 63 9.47 19.59 -24.81
C PRO A 63 8.24 20.22 -24.14
N ASN A 64 7.36 20.86 -24.93
CA ASN A 64 6.30 21.70 -24.38
C ASN A 64 5.01 20.90 -24.17
N TRP A 65 4.85 20.35 -22.96
CA TRP A 65 3.57 19.86 -22.47
C TRP A 65 2.62 21.03 -22.21
N ARG A 66 1.41 20.95 -22.76
CA ARG A 66 0.36 21.95 -22.52
C ARG A 66 -0.47 21.55 -21.31
N ALA A 67 -1.05 22.52 -20.61
CA ALA A 67 -1.86 22.26 -19.40
C ALA A 67 -3.02 21.28 -19.64
N TRP A 68 -3.67 21.32 -20.81
CA TRP A 68 -4.74 20.36 -21.14
C TRP A 68 -4.21 18.93 -21.36
N GLN A 69 -2.97 18.77 -21.83
CA GLN A 69 -2.32 17.46 -21.97
C GLN A 69 -1.99 16.89 -20.60
N ASP A 70 -1.55 17.73 -19.66
CA ASP A 70 -1.34 17.33 -18.28
C ASP A 70 -2.65 16.88 -17.63
N ARG A 71 -3.77 17.59 -17.87
CA ARG A 71 -5.10 17.17 -17.38
C ARG A 71 -5.51 15.79 -17.92
N ALA A 72 -5.37 15.58 -19.23
CA ALA A 72 -5.65 14.29 -19.86
C ALA A 72 -4.74 13.17 -19.31
N LEU A 73 -3.45 13.44 -19.14
CA LEU A 73 -2.49 12.50 -18.57
C LEU A 73 -2.90 12.08 -17.14
N ILE A 74 -3.32 13.03 -16.30
CA ILE A 74 -3.74 12.75 -14.93
C ILE A 74 -5.06 11.97 -14.88
N GLU A 75 -6.00 12.27 -15.77
CA GLU A 75 -7.26 11.51 -15.91
C GLU A 75 -7.01 10.05 -16.24
N GLU A 76 -6.23 9.79 -17.29
CA GLU A 76 -5.90 8.43 -17.71
C GLU A 76 -5.02 7.71 -16.67
N ALA A 77 -4.10 8.42 -16.02
CA ALA A 77 -3.29 7.85 -14.96
C ALA A 77 -4.14 7.41 -13.76
N LEU A 78 -5.19 8.16 -13.41
CA LEU A 78 -6.11 7.77 -12.35
C LEU A 78 -6.95 6.55 -12.73
N SER A 79 -7.35 6.45 -13.99
CA SER A 79 -8.13 5.32 -14.53
C SER A 79 -7.31 4.03 -14.57
N LEU A 80 -6.14 4.06 -15.22
CA LEU A 80 -5.31 2.87 -15.47
C LEU A 80 -4.32 2.54 -14.34
N LYS A 81 -4.02 3.49 -13.47
CA LYS A 81 -3.11 3.37 -12.31
C LYS A 81 -1.75 2.73 -12.63
N PRO A 82 -1.04 3.13 -13.71
CA PRO A 82 0.23 2.52 -14.10
C PRO A 82 1.36 2.72 -13.06
N PHE A 83 1.18 3.64 -12.12
CA PHE A 83 2.12 3.91 -11.02
C PHE A 83 2.04 2.89 -9.87
N LEU A 84 1.00 2.06 -9.81
CA LEU A 84 0.87 0.99 -8.81
C LEU A 84 1.56 -0.32 -9.25
N GLU A 85 1.94 -0.41 -10.52
CA GLU A 85 2.54 -1.63 -11.06
C GLU A 85 3.87 -2.02 -10.43
N SER A 86 4.18 -3.31 -10.53
CA SER A 86 5.45 -3.84 -10.06
C SER A 86 6.63 -3.27 -10.87
N LYS A 87 7.80 -3.15 -10.22
CA LYS A 87 9.00 -2.61 -10.87
C LYS A 87 9.45 -3.55 -11.99
N GLY A 88 9.89 -2.99 -13.13
CA GLY A 88 10.48 -3.75 -14.24
C GLY A 88 9.76 -3.54 -15.58
N ALA A 89 9.58 -4.62 -16.33
CA ALA A 89 8.79 -4.63 -17.58
C ALA A 89 7.31 -4.22 -17.40
N PRO A 90 6.57 -4.69 -16.38
CA PRO A 90 5.12 -4.43 -16.31
C PRO A 90 4.78 -2.95 -16.14
N ILE A 91 5.58 -2.20 -15.37
CA ILE A 91 5.41 -0.74 -15.28
C ILE A 91 5.63 -0.06 -16.63
N GLN A 92 6.59 -0.49 -17.45
CA GLN A 92 6.81 0.10 -18.78
C GLN A 92 5.62 -0.16 -19.71
N GLU A 93 5.11 -1.38 -19.72
CA GLU A 93 3.95 -1.78 -20.53
C GLU A 93 2.68 -1.03 -20.11
N ALA A 94 2.49 -0.80 -18.80
CA ALA A 94 1.35 -0.02 -18.29
C ALA A 94 1.42 1.45 -18.74
N TRP A 95 2.60 2.06 -18.74
CA TRP A 95 2.78 3.42 -19.26
C TRP A 95 2.64 3.50 -20.79
N ASP A 96 3.10 2.49 -21.52
CA ASP A 96 2.86 2.39 -22.98
C ASP A 96 1.35 2.25 -23.27
N THR A 97 0.63 1.43 -22.49
CA THR A 97 -0.83 1.28 -22.60
C THR A 97 -1.57 2.58 -22.29
N LEU A 98 -1.10 3.34 -21.29
CA LEU A 98 -1.62 4.68 -21.01
C LEU A 98 -1.41 5.63 -22.18
N ALA A 99 -0.22 5.62 -22.78
CA ALA A 99 0.06 6.46 -23.94
C ALA A 99 -0.87 6.13 -25.13
N ASP A 100 -1.09 4.84 -25.40
CA ASP A 100 -1.95 4.38 -26.49
C ASP A 100 -3.45 4.67 -26.24
N THR A 101 -3.91 4.58 -24.99
CA THR A 101 -5.30 4.95 -24.61
C THR A 101 -5.52 6.46 -24.72
N MET A 102 -4.60 7.26 -24.18
CA MET A 102 -4.63 8.72 -24.30
C MET A 102 -4.60 9.19 -25.76
N HIS A 103 -3.79 8.54 -26.61
CA HIS A 103 -3.78 8.82 -28.05
C HIS A 103 -5.14 8.55 -28.70
N ARG A 104 -5.76 7.40 -28.39
CA ARG A 104 -7.09 7.03 -28.93
C ARG A 104 -8.19 7.98 -28.46
N HIS A 105 -8.27 8.30 -27.18
CA HIS A 105 -9.29 9.21 -26.65
C HIS A 105 -9.17 10.62 -27.24
N THR A 106 -7.95 11.13 -27.37
CA THR A 106 -7.72 12.47 -27.93
C THR A 106 -7.99 12.53 -29.43
N ALA A 107 -7.73 11.45 -30.17
CA ALA A 107 -8.07 11.35 -31.58
C ALA A 107 -9.59 11.30 -31.82
N GLN A 108 -10.36 10.63 -30.95
CA GLN A 108 -11.82 10.52 -31.06
C GLN A 108 -12.53 11.85 -30.79
N ASN A 109 -11.99 12.68 -29.88
CA ASN A 109 -12.60 13.95 -29.50
C ASN A 109 -12.40 15.09 -30.51
N GLY A 110 -11.89 14.79 -31.72
CA GLY A 110 -11.72 15.77 -32.80
C GLY A 110 -10.65 16.86 -32.56
N GLY A 111 -9.86 16.72 -31.49
CA GLY A 111 -8.81 17.67 -31.10
C GLY A 111 -7.43 17.32 -31.66
N THR A 112 -6.41 18.09 -31.27
CA THR A 112 -5.01 17.73 -31.52
C THR A 112 -4.68 16.43 -30.79
N SER A 113 -4.32 15.37 -31.51
CA SER A 113 -3.97 14.08 -30.91
C SER A 113 -2.69 14.18 -30.09
N ILE A 114 -2.65 13.50 -28.94
CA ILE A 114 -1.45 13.40 -28.12
C ILE A 114 -0.68 12.15 -28.56
N ASP A 115 0.39 12.30 -29.33
CA ASP A 115 1.28 11.20 -29.73
C ASP A 115 2.57 11.22 -28.87
N ARG A 116 2.45 10.69 -27.65
CA ARG A 116 3.54 10.65 -26.65
C ARG A 116 3.90 9.20 -26.35
N THR A 117 5.17 8.91 -26.06
CA THR A 117 5.58 7.58 -25.59
C THR A 117 5.25 7.37 -24.12
N GLY A 118 5.10 6.11 -23.68
CA GLY A 118 4.87 5.80 -22.27
C GLY A 118 5.96 6.35 -21.35
N ALA A 119 7.23 6.29 -21.78
CA ALA A 119 8.35 6.88 -21.06
C ALA A 119 8.22 8.41 -20.86
N ALA A 120 7.75 9.13 -21.90
CA ALA A 120 7.52 10.57 -21.81
C ALA A 120 6.36 10.89 -20.85
N CYS A 121 5.27 10.11 -20.91
CA CYS A 121 4.13 10.23 -20.00
C CYS A 121 4.55 10.02 -18.54
N ARG A 122 5.33 8.97 -18.26
CA ARG A 122 5.87 8.68 -16.92
C ARG A 122 6.76 9.82 -16.41
N ALA A 123 7.68 10.31 -17.23
CA ALA A 123 8.57 11.40 -16.85
C ALA A 123 7.78 12.68 -16.53
N ARG A 124 6.79 13.01 -17.37
CA ARG A 124 5.93 14.17 -17.14
C ARG A 124 5.07 14.01 -15.88
N PHE A 125 4.45 12.85 -15.70
CA PHE A 125 3.66 12.54 -14.52
C PHE A 125 4.44 12.78 -13.22
N LYS A 126 5.71 12.32 -13.16
CA LYS A 126 6.58 12.58 -12.02
C LYS A 126 6.77 14.08 -11.75
N VAL A 127 7.01 14.87 -12.80
CA VAL A 127 7.17 16.33 -12.68
C VAL A 127 5.89 16.99 -12.13
N ILE A 128 4.72 16.56 -12.61
CA ILE A 128 3.42 17.07 -12.14
C ILE A 128 3.20 16.72 -10.67
N MET A 129 3.44 15.47 -10.27
CA MET A 129 3.29 15.02 -8.88
C MET A 129 4.26 15.75 -7.93
N ASP A 130 5.51 15.94 -8.34
CA ASP A 130 6.50 16.69 -7.55
C ASP A 130 6.09 18.17 -7.40
N ALA A 131 5.53 18.79 -8.45
CA ALA A 131 5.00 20.14 -8.38
C ALA A 131 3.78 20.24 -7.45
N HIS A 132 2.85 19.28 -7.54
CA HIS A 132 1.68 19.22 -6.67
C HIS A 132 2.06 19.09 -5.20
N LYS A 133 2.97 18.17 -4.86
CA LYS A 133 3.47 18.01 -3.47
C LYS A 133 4.11 19.28 -2.92
N ARG A 134 4.87 20.02 -3.74
CA ARG A 134 5.45 21.32 -3.34
C ARG A 134 4.37 22.38 -3.11
N ASN A 135 3.32 22.40 -3.92
CA ASN A 135 2.22 23.35 -3.77
C ASN A 135 1.36 23.03 -2.55
N GLU A 136 1.03 21.75 -2.29
CA GLU A 136 0.32 21.34 -1.07
C GLU A 136 1.12 21.72 0.19
N ALA A 137 2.44 21.54 0.17
CA ALA A 137 3.30 21.93 1.29
C ALA A 137 3.32 23.46 1.54
N ARG A 138 3.19 24.28 0.49
CA ARG A 138 3.09 25.75 0.61
C ARG A 138 1.71 26.18 1.07
N SER A 139 0.65 25.62 0.49
CA SER A 139 -0.74 25.92 0.86
C SER A 139 -1.02 25.58 2.33
N LEU A 140 -0.42 24.50 2.86
CA LEU A 140 -0.50 24.16 4.29
C LEU A 140 0.15 25.21 5.21
N GLN A 141 1.12 25.99 4.70
CA GLN A 141 1.78 27.07 5.45
C GLN A 141 1.03 28.40 5.32
N ASP A 142 0.42 28.65 4.17
CA ASP A 142 -0.41 29.83 3.90
C ASP A 142 -1.85 29.61 4.39
N THR A 143 -2.01 29.34 5.69
CA THR A 143 -3.33 29.15 6.32
C THR A 143 -4.13 30.46 6.31
N GLY A 144 -5.01 30.65 5.32
CA GLY A 144 -5.92 31.81 5.36
C GLY A 144 -6.88 32.01 4.19
N THR A 145 -6.71 31.35 3.05
CA THR A 145 -7.56 31.58 1.87
C THR A 145 -8.25 30.29 1.41
N ASN A 146 -9.58 30.33 1.31
CA ASN A 146 -10.39 29.31 0.63
C ASN A 146 -10.01 29.29 -0.85
N GLU A 147 -9.07 28.41 -1.23
CA GLU A 147 -8.76 28.16 -2.62
C GLU A 147 -9.85 27.27 -3.23
N ASP A 148 -10.42 27.70 -4.36
CA ASP A 148 -11.33 26.87 -5.15
C ASP A 148 -10.58 25.61 -5.61
N VAL A 149 -10.95 24.46 -5.03
CA VAL A 149 -10.34 23.18 -5.39
C VAL A 149 -10.83 22.77 -6.78
N ASN A 150 -9.99 22.99 -7.78
CA ASN A 150 -10.24 22.55 -9.14
C ASN A 150 -10.28 21.01 -9.22
N GLU A 151 -11.14 20.44 -10.08
CA GLU A 151 -11.26 18.99 -10.29
C GLU A 151 -9.89 18.33 -10.59
N HIS A 152 -9.02 19.01 -11.34
CA HIS A 152 -7.66 18.54 -11.60
C HIS A 152 -6.83 18.34 -10.32
N ILE A 153 -6.96 19.26 -9.35
CA ILE A 153 -6.29 19.18 -8.05
C ILE A 153 -6.85 18.00 -7.26
N MET A 154 -8.18 17.82 -7.24
CA MET A 154 -8.80 16.65 -6.58
C MET A 154 -8.26 15.32 -7.12
N ARG A 155 -8.12 15.20 -8.45
CA ARG A 155 -7.55 14.02 -9.10
C ARG A 155 -6.09 13.81 -8.68
N LEU A 156 -5.29 14.87 -8.63
CA LEU A 156 -3.89 14.80 -8.17
C LEU A 156 -3.77 14.37 -6.70
N THR A 157 -4.57 14.95 -5.81
CA THR A 157 -4.60 14.58 -4.39
C THR A 157 -5.05 13.12 -4.23
N THR A 158 -6.03 12.66 -5.02
CA THR A 158 -6.47 11.25 -5.03
C THR A 158 -5.34 10.32 -5.47
N ILE A 159 -4.61 10.66 -6.53
CA ILE A 159 -3.44 9.88 -6.98
C ILE A 159 -2.35 9.88 -5.91
N ALA A 160 -2.08 11.01 -5.26
CA ALA A 160 -1.10 11.11 -4.19
C ALA A 160 -1.43 10.19 -3.01
N ALA A 161 -2.70 10.13 -2.60
CA ALA A 161 -3.18 9.22 -1.57
C ALA A 161 -2.99 7.75 -1.98
N LEU A 162 -3.36 7.38 -3.21
CA LEU A 162 -3.16 6.01 -3.72
C LEU A 162 -1.69 5.58 -3.76
N ILE A 163 -0.78 6.49 -4.13
CA ILE A 163 0.66 6.22 -4.11
C ILE A 163 1.13 5.96 -2.68
N LYS A 164 0.71 6.82 -1.73
CA LYS A 164 1.08 6.68 -0.32
C LYS A 164 0.56 5.37 0.28
N ASP A 165 -0.70 5.03 0.06
CA ASP A 165 -1.29 3.78 0.57
C ASP A 165 -0.53 2.54 0.06
N HIS A 166 -0.11 2.56 -1.19
CA HIS A 166 0.66 1.48 -1.78
C HIS A 166 2.12 1.42 -1.27
N GLU A 167 2.75 2.56 -1.01
CA GLU A 167 4.06 2.62 -0.34
C GLU A 167 3.98 2.09 1.09
N ASP A 168 2.95 2.51 1.85
CA ASP A 168 2.69 2.03 3.21
C ASP A 168 2.42 0.52 3.23
N GLU A 169 1.66 -0.01 2.26
CA GLU A 169 1.42 -1.45 2.15
C GLU A 169 2.72 -2.22 1.83
N LYS A 170 3.56 -1.68 0.94
CA LYS A 170 4.88 -2.27 0.64
C LYS A 170 5.79 -2.25 1.86
N GLU A 171 5.80 -1.17 2.63
CA GLU A 171 6.59 -1.06 3.85
C GLU A 171 6.09 -2.05 4.91
N ARG A 172 4.78 -2.15 5.12
CA ARG A 172 4.18 -3.15 6.03
C ARG A 172 4.56 -4.57 5.65
N LYS A 173 4.48 -4.91 4.36
CA LYS A 173 4.91 -6.23 3.83
C LYS A 173 6.40 -6.44 4.10
N ALA A 174 7.25 -5.46 3.81
CA ALA A 174 8.69 -5.56 4.04
C ALA A 174 9.04 -5.68 5.54
N ALA A 175 8.37 -4.91 6.42
CA ALA A 175 8.55 -4.98 7.86
C ALA A 175 8.11 -6.34 8.43
N SER A 176 6.99 -6.88 7.97
CA SER A 176 6.53 -8.22 8.36
C SER A 176 7.51 -9.31 7.92
N ALA A 177 8.06 -9.21 6.70
CA ALA A 177 9.06 -10.14 6.19
C ALA A 177 10.37 -10.06 7.00
N LYS A 178 10.86 -8.84 7.30
CA LYS A 178 12.04 -8.63 8.14
C LYS A 178 11.84 -9.20 9.55
N SER A 179 10.70 -8.90 10.19
CA SER A 179 10.35 -9.43 11.51
C SER A 179 10.37 -10.97 11.50
N ARG A 180 9.76 -11.59 10.48
CA ARG A 180 9.80 -13.05 10.30
C ARG A 180 11.23 -13.58 10.19
N THR A 181 12.04 -13.02 9.27
CA THR A 181 13.44 -13.46 9.11
C THR A 181 14.25 -13.29 10.39
N SER A 182 14.02 -12.23 11.17
CA SER A 182 14.70 -12.02 12.46
C SER A 182 14.29 -13.02 13.53
N ALA A 183 13.02 -13.42 13.55
CA ALA A 183 12.53 -14.45 14.47
C ALA A 183 13.06 -15.84 14.08
N GLU A 184 13.12 -16.15 12.78
CA GLU A 184 13.71 -17.39 12.26
C GLU A 184 15.21 -17.49 12.57
N THR A 185 15.98 -16.41 12.35
CA THR A 185 17.41 -16.39 12.67
C THR A 185 17.65 -16.52 14.18
N LYS A 186 16.85 -15.85 15.01
CA LYS A 186 16.91 -15.99 16.47
C LYS A 186 16.61 -17.42 16.91
N ALA A 187 15.53 -18.02 16.42
CA ALA A 187 15.18 -19.40 16.74
C ALA A 187 16.26 -20.39 16.28
N ALA A 188 16.88 -20.17 15.12
CA ALA A 188 17.99 -20.98 14.63
C ALA A 188 19.24 -20.88 15.53
N LEU A 189 19.58 -19.68 16.03
CA LEU A 189 20.66 -19.48 16.98
C LEU A 189 20.36 -20.16 18.33
N GLU A 190 19.13 -20.03 18.84
CA GLU A 190 18.70 -20.70 20.08
C GLU A 190 18.79 -22.23 19.95
N LEU A 191 18.41 -22.80 18.80
CA LEU A 191 18.55 -24.22 18.52
C LEU A 191 20.01 -24.67 18.48
N ARG A 192 20.90 -23.87 17.87
CA ARG A 192 22.34 -24.14 17.85
C ARG A 192 22.94 -24.11 19.26
N ASP A 193 22.60 -23.09 20.04
CA ASP A 193 23.09 -22.94 21.43
C ASP A 193 22.57 -24.06 22.33
N ALA A 194 21.30 -24.45 22.16
CA ALA A 194 20.73 -25.59 22.88
C ALA A 194 21.45 -26.89 22.55
N ALA A 195 21.73 -27.15 21.27
CA ALA A 195 22.49 -28.32 20.85
C ALA A 195 23.92 -28.34 21.46
N MET A 196 24.57 -27.19 21.56
CA MET A 196 25.90 -27.07 22.18
C MET A 196 25.87 -27.25 23.71
N LYS A 197 24.80 -26.81 24.38
CA LYS A 197 24.65 -26.89 25.85
C LYS A 197 24.07 -28.22 26.34
N GLY A 198 23.55 -29.06 25.43
CA GLY A 198 22.96 -30.36 25.76
C GLY A 198 21.43 -30.32 25.92
N THR A 199 20.91 -30.83 27.04
CA THR A 199 19.46 -30.97 27.25
C THR A 199 18.81 -29.65 27.67
N VAL A 200 18.19 -28.95 26.71
CA VAL A 200 17.39 -27.74 26.96
C VAL A 200 15.89 -28.05 26.89
N LYS A 201 15.10 -27.46 27.79
CA LYS A 201 13.64 -27.59 27.78
C LYS A 201 13.08 -26.91 26.55
N ARG A 202 12.18 -27.57 25.82
CA ARG A 202 11.60 -27.02 24.58
C ARG A 202 10.84 -25.71 24.81
N ASP A 203 10.22 -25.53 25.97
CA ASP A 203 9.38 -24.37 26.29
C ASP A 203 10.20 -23.06 26.43
N THR A 204 11.53 -23.14 26.47
CA THR A 204 12.41 -21.96 26.51
C THR A 204 12.88 -21.52 25.11
N LEU A 205 12.55 -22.27 24.06
CA LEU A 205 12.93 -21.95 22.68
C LEU A 205 11.79 -21.23 21.97
N THR A 206 12.13 -20.28 21.11
CA THR A 206 11.16 -19.56 20.28
C THR A 206 10.47 -20.53 19.31
N ASP A 207 9.15 -20.71 19.43
CA ASP A 207 8.40 -21.59 18.54
C ASP A 207 8.03 -20.89 17.22
N ILE A 208 8.77 -21.21 16.16
CA ILE A 208 8.56 -20.71 14.80
C ILE A 208 7.14 -21.05 14.29
N ALA A 209 6.51 -22.12 14.79
CA ALA A 209 5.18 -22.54 14.34
C ALA A 209 4.05 -21.60 14.82
N GLU A 210 4.30 -20.81 15.87
CA GLU A 210 3.33 -19.86 16.41
C GLU A 210 3.43 -18.47 15.76
N LEU A 211 4.46 -18.23 14.93
CA LEU A 211 4.64 -16.96 14.27
C LEU A 211 3.52 -16.67 13.24
N PRO A 212 3.07 -15.40 13.13
CA PRO A 212 2.08 -15.01 12.13
C PRO A 212 2.64 -15.23 10.73
N GLY A 213 1.91 -16.00 9.91
CA GLY A 213 2.34 -16.38 8.56
C GLY A 213 3.17 -17.66 8.47
N SER A 214 3.32 -18.43 9.56
CA SER A 214 3.92 -19.76 9.49
C SER A 214 3.11 -20.66 8.53
N THR A 215 3.80 -21.37 7.66
CA THR A 215 3.16 -22.30 6.72
C THR A 215 2.57 -23.51 7.45
N VAL A 216 1.56 -24.15 6.85
CA VAL A 216 0.97 -25.40 7.38
C VAL A 216 2.05 -26.49 7.58
N ARG A 217 3.04 -26.53 6.67
CA ARG A 217 4.18 -27.46 6.74
C ARG A 217 5.03 -27.23 8.00
N GLU A 218 5.35 -25.98 8.33
CA GLU A 218 6.09 -25.62 9.54
C GLU A 218 5.33 -26.00 10.80
N ARG A 219 4.02 -25.72 10.85
CA ARG A 219 3.14 -26.11 11.96
C ARG A 219 3.05 -27.62 12.15
N GLN A 220 3.04 -28.36 11.04
CA GLN A 220 2.91 -29.82 11.08
C GLN A 220 4.23 -30.52 11.42
N GLY A 221 5.37 -29.96 11.02
CA GLY A 221 6.70 -30.50 11.33
C GLY A 221 7.04 -30.52 12.82
N GLN A 222 6.45 -29.60 13.60
CA GLN A 222 6.65 -29.52 15.04
C GLN A 222 5.64 -30.31 15.87
N ARG A 223 4.76 -31.09 15.23
CA ARG A 223 3.78 -31.92 15.96
C ARG A 223 4.54 -32.88 16.87
N ARG A 224 4.32 -32.72 18.18
CA ARG A 224 4.78 -33.63 19.23
C ARG A 224 4.58 -35.05 18.73
N LYS A 225 5.67 -35.79 18.53
CA LYS A 225 5.59 -37.24 18.38
C LYS A 225 4.81 -37.69 19.62
N ARG A 226 3.57 -38.15 19.42
CA ARG A 226 2.81 -38.79 20.49
C ARG A 226 3.75 -39.82 21.07
N ALA A 227 4.05 -39.72 22.36
CA ALA A 227 4.88 -40.67 23.05
C ALA A 227 4.35 -42.05 22.67
N ARG A 228 5.09 -42.77 21.83
CA ARG A 228 4.88 -44.20 21.67
C ARG A 228 5.09 -44.71 23.08
N SER A 229 4.00 -45.15 23.72
CA SER A 229 4.05 -45.84 25.00
C SER A 229 5.24 -46.79 24.95
N PRO A 230 6.12 -46.81 25.97
CA PRO A 230 7.20 -47.78 26.02
C PRO A 230 6.55 -49.15 25.86
N SER A 231 6.83 -49.79 24.73
CA SER A 231 6.53 -51.20 24.51
C SER A 231 7.47 -51.96 25.43
N MET A 232 7.18 -51.96 26.73
CA MET A 232 7.75 -52.89 27.67
C MET A 232 7.22 -54.27 27.29
N ASN A 233 8.16 -55.14 26.91
CA ASN A 233 8.13 -56.60 26.93
C ASN A 233 6.90 -57.34 26.40
N ASP A 234 7.17 -58.23 25.44
CA ASP A 234 6.65 -59.61 25.48
C ASP A 234 7.67 -60.47 24.68
N SER A 235 8.83 -60.71 25.28
CA SER A 235 9.23 -62.08 25.64
C SER A 235 8.08 -62.90 26.21
N GLU A 236 7.83 -64.05 25.56
CA GLU A 236 7.27 -65.27 26.12
C GLU A 236 5.99 -65.15 26.96
N LYS A 237 4.85 -65.41 26.31
CA LYS A 237 3.57 -65.60 26.99
C LYS A 237 2.92 -66.90 26.54
N GLU A 238 3.43 -68.00 27.07
CA GLU A 238 2.65 -69.21 27.31
C GLU A 238 2.17 -69.20 28.78
N ASN A 239 0.87 -69.39 28.95
CA ASN A 239 0.17 -69.79 30.18
C ASN A 239 0.26 -68.85 31.40
N MET A 240 -0.87 -68.25 31.76
CA MET A 240 -1.44 -68.38 33.11
C MET A 240 -2.88 -67.86 33.10
N ASP A 241 -3.82 -68.80 33.19
CA ASP A 241 -5.17 -68.55 33.69
C ASP A 241 -5.07 -68.25 35.18
N GLY A 242 -5.31 -67.00 35.55
CA GLY A 242 -5.14 -66.50 36.91
C GLY A 242 -6.25 -65.52 37.26
N ASP A 243 -7.38 -66.09 37.64
CA ASP A 243 -8.44 -65.48 38.45
C ASP A 243 -7.84 -64.72 39.64
N CYS A 244 -8.00 -63.39 39.67
CA CYS A 244 -7.82 -62.55 40.84
C CYS A 244 -8.52 -61.20 40.58
N GLY A 245 -9.68 -61.03 41.22
CA GLY A 245 -10.42 -59.79 41.26
C GLY A 245 -9.63 -58.69 41.97
N ASP A 246 -9.36 -57.61 41.25
CA ASP A 246 -8.94 -56.36 41.88
C ASP A 246 -9.59 -55.18 41.11
N GLN A 247 -10.65 -54.63 41.70
CA GLN A 247 -11.48 -53.57 41.15
C GLN A 247 -10.72 -52.23 41.19
N ARG A 248 -9.71 -52.06 40.34
CA ARG A 248 -9.21 -50.72 40.02
C ARG A 248 -10.23 -50.02 39.13
N PRO A 249 -10.63 -48.76 39.43
CA PRO A 249 -11.58 -48.03 38.60
C PRO A 249 -10.97 -47.89 37.20
N ARG A 250 -11.52 -48.67 36.27
CA ARG A 250 -11.14 -48.62 34.85
C ARG A 250 -11.38 -47.18 34.41
N LYS A 251 -10.30 -46.41 34.21
CA LYS A 251 -10.34 -45.10 33.56
C LYS A 251 -11.04 -45.33 32.23
N VAL A 252 -12.32 -44.97 32.16
CA VAL A 252 -13.15 -45.03 30.97
C VAL A 252 -12.40 -44.22 29.93
N ARG A 253 -11.74 -44.93 29.00
CA ARG A 253 -11.07 -44.30 27.87
C ARG A 253 -12.17 -43.60 27.10
N ARG A 254 -12.29 -42.27 27.28
CA ARG A 254 -13.16 -41.44 26.44
C ARG A 254 -12.84 -41.81 25.01
N SER A 255 -13.83 -42.36 24.32
CA SER A 255 -13.70 -42.79 22.94
C SER A 255 -13.09 -41.65 22.14
N VAL A 256 -12.15 -41.95 21.24
CA VAL A 256 -11.58 -40.93 20.34
C VAL A 256 -12.69 -40.16 19.61
N ASN A 257 -13.83 -40.81 19.38
CA ASN A 257 -15.02 -40.18 18.80
C ASN A 257 -15.67 -39.14 19.71
N SER A 258 -15.59 -39.28 21.04
CA SER A 258 -16.11 -38.25 21.96
C SER A 258 -15.22 -37.02 21.96
N ILE A 259 -13.89 -37.20 21.96
CA ILE A 259 -12.93 -36.09 21.90
C ILE A 259 -13.07 -35.33 20.58
N LEU A 260 -13.23 -36.05 19.46
CA LEU A 260 -13.48 -35.43 18.16
C LEU A 260 -14.80 -34.67 18.12
N ARG A 261 -15.88 -35.20 18.71
CA ARG A 261 -17.15 -34.47 18.86
C ARG A 261 -16.98 -33.20 19.66
N ASP A 262 -16.34 -33.27 20.83
CA ASP A 262 -16.14 -32.12 21.71
C ASP A 262 -15.34 -31.02 20.99
N SER A 263 -14.29 -31.40 20.25
CA SER A 263 -13.49 -30.45 19.44
C SER A 263 -14.27 -29.84 18.28
N LEU A 264 -15.13 -30.61 17.60
CA LEU A 264 -15.98 -30.09 16.53
C LEU A 264 -17.04 -29.15 17.08
N GLU A 265 -17.64 -29.48 18.23
CA GLU A 265 -18.65 -28.64 18.89
C GLU A 265 -18.03 -27.34 19.40
N GLN A 266 -16.82 -27.40 19.97
CA GLN A 266 -16.09 -26.21 20.39
C GLN A 266 -15.78 -25.29 19.20
N ARG A 267 -15.42 -25.86 18.05
CA ARG A 267 -15.16 -25.08 16.83
C ARG A 267 -16.44 -24.48 16.26
N ALA A 268 -17.54 -25.23 16.25
CA ALA A 268 -18.84 -24.71 15.83
C ALA A 268 -19.28 -23.53 16.72
N LYS A 269 -19.03 -23.60 18.03
CA LYS A 269 -19.29 -22.50 18.97
C LYS A 269 -18.40 -21.28 18.69
N SER A 270 -17.10 -21.47 18.47
CA SER A 270 -16.20 -20.35 18.15
C SER A 270 -16.57 -19.68 16.84
N ASP A 271 -16.95 -20.47 15.83
CA ASP A 271 -17.33 -19.97 14.51
C ASP A 271 -18.66 -19.20 14.59
N ASN A 272 -19.63 -19.69 15.37
CA ASN A 272 -20.88 -18.95 15.64
C ASN A 272 -20.64 -17.62 16.35
N ILE A 273 -19.78 -17.59 17.39
CA ILE A 273 -19.43 -16.35 18.09
C ILE A 273 -18.77 -15.35 17.12
N ALA A 274 -17.87 -15.82 16.25
CA ALA A 274 -17.23 -14.98 15.25
C ALA A 274 -18.24 -14.42 14.23
N LEU A 275 -19.21 -15.23 13.79
CA LEU A 275 -20.28 -14.81 12.89
C LEU A 275 -21.22 -13.79 13.55
N GLU A 276 -21.60 -13.99 14.81
CA GLU A 276 -22.42 -13.02 15.56
C GLU A 276 -21.68 -11.70 15.76
N ALA A 277 -20.40 -11.74 16.10
CA ALA A 277 -19.57 -10.55 16.21
C ALA A 277 -19.39 -9.82 14.86
N ALA A 278 -19.36 -10.55 13.74
CA ALA A 278 -19.34 -9.94 12.41
C ALA A 278 -20.68 -9.25 12.09
N ARG A 279 -21.82 -9.93 12.37
CA ARG A 279 -23.16 -9.35 12.18
C ARG A 279 -23.36 -8.08 12.99
N ALA A 280 -22.94 -8.05 14.26
CA ALA A 280 -23.04 -6.86 15.10
C ALA A 280 -22.21 -5.68 14.55
N ARG A 281 -21.01 -5.94 14.01
CA ARG A 281 -20.19 -4.89 13.35
C ARG A 281 -20.87 -4.36 12.09
N ASP A 282 -21.47 -5.23 11.29
CA ASP A 282 -22.18 -4.80 10.10
C ASP A 282 -23.45 -4.01 10.43
N GLU A 283 -24.20 -4.40 11.46
CA GLU A 283 -25.37 -3.67 11.95
C GLU A 283 -25.00 -2.27 12.44
N THR A 284 -23.94 -2.14 13.25
CA THR A 284 -23.45 -0.81 13.68
C THR A 284 -23.00 0.06 12.50
N ARG A 285 -22.36 -0.53 11.49
CA ARG A 285 -21.99 0.18 10.26
C ARG A 285 -23.22 0.62 9.48
N GLN A 286 -24.25 -0.21 9.38
CA GLN A 286 -25.50 0.13 8.71
C GLN A 286 -26.21 1.28 9.41
N VAL A 287 -26.31 1.24 10.74
CA VAL A 287 -26.87 2.35 11.53
C VAL A 287 -26.12 3.66 11.27
N GLN A 288 -24.79 3.63 11.25
CA GLN A 288 -23.99 4.82 10.94
C GLN A 288 -24.19 5.34 9.52
N LEU A 289 -24.42 4.45 8.54
CA LEU A 289 -24.70 4.87 7.16
C LEU A 289 -26.09 5.50 7.05
N VAL A 290 -27.10 4.91 7.68
CA VAL A 290 -28.47 5.46 7.70
C VAL A 290 -28.47 6.84 8.37
N ASP A 291 -27.84 6.98 9.55
CA ASP A 291 -27.74 8.26 10.26
C ASP A 291 -27.02 9.36 9.45
N ARG A 292 -26.04 8.99 8.61
CA ARG A 292 -25.40 9.94 7.69
C ARG A 292 -26.32 10.32 6.53
N LEU A 293 -27.10 9.37 6.00
CA LEU A 293 -28.09 9.65 4.96
C LEU A 293 -29.18 10.58 5.49
N ASP A 294 -29.69 10.33 6.70
CA ASP A 294 -30.70 11.15 7.35
C ASP A 294 -30.22 12.60 7.50
N ARG A 295 -28.99 12.81 8.01
CA ARG A 295 -28.37 14.14 8.08
C ARG A 295 -28.21 14.83 6.74
N MET A 296 -27.89 14.09 5.67
CA MET A 296 -27.84 14.66 4.31
C MET A 296 -29.23 15.05 3.82
N THR A 297 -30.26 14.24 4.10
CA THR A 297 -31.64 14.57 3.73
C THR A 297 -32.13 15.80 4.47
N GLU A 298 -31.84 15.93 5.77
CA GLU A 298 -32.12 17.13 6.56
C GLU A 298 -31.43 18.36 5.94
N GLY A 299 -30.15 18.26 5.58
CA GLY A 299 -29.41 19.33 4.90
C GLY A 299 -30.04 19.75 3.57
N ILE A 300 -30.49 18.79 2.76
CA ILE A 300 -31.20 19.07 1.49
C ILE A 300 -32.53 19.78 1.79
N THR A 301 -33.31 19.30 2.75
CA THR A 301 -34.59 19.93 3.10
C THR A 301 -34.40 21.37 3.60
N ALA A 302 -33.40 21.62 4.45
CA ALA A 302 -33.06 22.97 4.93
C ALA A 302 -32.65 23.89 3.77
N LEU A 303 -31.84 23.39 2.82
CA LEU A 303 -31.44 24.16 1.64
C LEU A 303 -32.64 24.48 0.73
N THR A 304 -33.56 23.54 0.53
CA THR A 304 -34.78 23.78 -0.24
C THR A 304 -35.69 24.82 0.42
N GLU A 305 -35.81 24.78 1.75
CA GLU A 305 -36.61 25.75 2.49
C GLU A 305 -35.98 27.14 2.47
N LEU A 306 -34.66 27.26 2.62
CA LEU A 306 -33.94 28.51 2.47
C LEU A 306 -34.11 29.11 1.07
N THR A 307 -34.05 28.27 0.03
CA THR A 307 -34.27 28.69 -1.37
C THR A 307 -35.70 29.19 -1.57
N ARG A 308 -36.68 28.51 -0.97
CA ARG A 308 -38.09 28.92 -0.98
C ARG A 308 -38.29 30.28 -0.32
N GLN A 309 -37.72 30.48 0.87
CA GLN A 309 -37.78 31.75 1.61
C GLN A 309 -37.15 32.90 0.82
N LYS A 310 -36.00 32.66 0.18
CA LYS A 310 -35.34 33.66 -0.67
C LYS A 310 -36.22 34.08 -1.84
N MET A 311 -36.85 33.11 -2.53
CA MET A 311 -37.78 33.43 -3.63
C MET A 311 -39.01 34.23 -3.16
N GLU A 312 -39.47 34.02 -1.93
CA GLU A 312 -40.60 34.77 -1.34
C GLU A 312 -40.19 36.20 -1.00
N GLN A 313 -39.02 36.39 -0.38
CA GLN A 313 -38.44 37.72 -0.15
C GLN A 313 -38.22 38.50 -1.45
N ASP A 314 -37.68 37.84 -2.48
CA ASP A 314 -37.47 38.48 -3.79
C ASP A 314 -38.81 38.89 -4.43
N ARG A 315 -39.90 38.14 -4.21
CA ARG A 315 -41.25 38.52 -4.67
C ARG A 315 -41.77 39.75 -3.91
N GLU A 316 -41.64 39.77 -2.59
CA GLU A 316 -42.06 40.92 -1.76
C GLU A 316 -41.27 42.19 -2.12
N GLN A 317 -39.95 42.08 -2.34
CA GLN A 317 -39.12 43.21 -2.79
C GLN A 317 -39.54 43.72 -4.17
N ASN A 318 -39.85 42.82 -5.10
CA ASN A 318 -40.33 43.21 -6.41
C ASN A 318 -41.69 43.91 -6.35
N ASP A 319 -42.61 43.44 -5.51
CA ASP A 319 -43.94 44.05 -5.38
C ASP A 319 -43.89 45.40 -4.66
N THR A 320 -43.04 45.55 -3.64
CA THR A 320 -42.78 46.86 -3.01
C THR A 320 -42.16 47.87 -3.98
N MET A 321 -41.18 47.45 -4.80
CA MET A 321 -40.62 48.31 -5.87
C MET A 321 -41.68 48.73 -6.89
N LYS A 322 -42.58 47.83 -7.31
CA LYS A 322 -43.68 48.18 -8.22
C LYS A 322 -44.61 49.23 -7.62
N ILE A 323 -44.96 49.11 -6.34
CA ILE A 323 -45.82 50.09 -5.64
C ILE A 323 -45.13 51.46 -5.60
N ILE A 324 -43.84 51.50 -5.25
CA ILE A 324 -43.06 52.75 -5.20
C ILE A 324 -43.00 53.41 -6.59
N LEU A 325 -42.66 52.66 -7.63
CA LEU A 325 -42.62 53.16 -9.01
C LEU A 325 -43.99 53.69 -9.46
N GLY A 326 -45.07 52.96 -9.15
CA GLY A 326 -46.44 53.39 -9.45
C GLY A 326 -46.86 54.67 -8.73
N ALA A 327 -46.35 54.92 -7.52
CA ALA A 327 -46.60 56.16 -6.79
C ALA A 327 -45.81 57.35 -7.36
N VAL A 328 -44.57 57.12 -7.81
CA VAL A 328 -43.74 58.15 -8.46
C VAL A 328 -44.33 58.60 -9.79
N LEU A 329 -44.85 57.68 -10.60
CA LEU A 329 -45.46 57.97 -11.90
C LEU A 329 -46.79 58.75 -11.84
N LYS A 330 -47.44 58.79 -10.66
CA LYS A 330 -48.72 59.49 -10.47
C LYS A 330 -48.57 60.95 -9.97
N LYS A 331 -47.35 61.39 -9.66
CA LYS A 331 -47.05 62.78 -9.30
C LYS A 331 -46.54 63.54 -10.51
#